data_AF-A0A6L5FMX5-F1
#
_entry.id   AF-A0A6L5FMX5-F1
#
_cell.length_a   1.000
_cell.length_b   1.000
_cell.length_c   1.000
_cell.angle_alpha   90.00
_cell.angle_beta   90.00
_cell.angle_gamma   90.00
#
_symmetry.space_group_name_H-M   'P 1'
#
loop_
_entity.id
_entity.type
_entity.pdbx_description
1 polymer ?
#
loop_
_entity_poly.entity_id
_entity_poly.type
_entity_poly.pdbx_seq_one_letter_code
_entity_poly.pdbx_strand_id
1 'polypeptide(L)'
;MTMPSIESATIAEAPARKHRWEGHRWIHGHDSPDGCSRTERTCVLCTMVKITVHPPQGLPWREWRTFDGKVWHGTATPPCLDRVAG
;
A
#
# COMPACT_ATOMS: atom_id res chain seq x y z
N MET A 1 46.55 1.71 17.82
CA MET A 1 45.53 2.67 17.32
C MET A 1 44.27 1.86 17.08
N THR A 2 43.28 1.95 17.97
CA THR A 2 42.08 1.10 17.95
C THR A 2 40.92 1.95 17.44
N MET A 3 40.28 1.53 16.35
CA MET A 3 39.07 2.20 15.84
C MET A 3 37.84 1.79 16.67
N PRO A 4 36.90 2.70 16.96
CA PRO A 4 35.62 2.31 17.54
C PRO A 4 34.72 1.69 16.45
N SER A 5 34.32 0.44 16.67
CA SER A 5 33.25 -0.22 15.92
C SER A 5 31.95 0.55 16.12
N ILE A 6 31.40 1.07 15.02
CA ILE A 6 30.08 1.69 15.01
C ILE A 6 29.08 0.55 15.01
N GLU A 7 28.47 0.30 16.17
CA GLU A 7 27.39 -0.67 16.31
C GLU A 7 26.20 -0.19 15.46
N SER A 8 25.96 -0.89 14.36
CA SER A 8 24.75 -0.75 13.56
C SER A 8 23.55 -1.01 14.47
N ALA A 9 22.90 0.07 14.91
CA ALA A 9 21.63 -0.02 15.61
C ALA A 9 20.61 -0.67 14.68
N THR A 10 20.35 -1.96 14.90
CA THR A 10 19.21 -2.66 14.32
C THR A 10 17.97 -1.97 14.90
N ILE A 11 17.40 -1.04 14.14
CA ILE A 11 16.08 -0.50 14.42
C ILE A 11 15.16 -1.72 14.40
N ALA A 12 14.74 -2.18 15.58
CA ALA A 12 13.72 -3.20 15.69
C ALA A 12 12.47 -2.61 15.05
N GLU A 13 12.18 -3.00 13.81
CA GLU A 13 10.93 -2.67 13.14
C GLU A 13 9.80 -3.10 14.08
N ALA A 14 9.06 -2.12 14.59
CA ALA A 14 7.86 -2.37 15.37
C ALA A 14 7.00 -3.39 14.60
N PRO A 15 6.40 -4.40 15.27
CA PRO A 15 5.71 -5.47 14.57
C PRO A 15 4.63 -4.86 13.66
N ALA A 16 4.82 -5.02 12.35
CA ALA A 16 3.92 -4.44 11.35
C ALA A 16 2.51 -4.96 11.62
N ARG A 17 1.60 -4.06 11.98
CA ARG A 17 0.21 -4.44 12.19
C ARG A 17 -0.39 -4.92 10.86
N LYS A 18 -1.26 -5.93 10.95
CA LYS A 18 -2.01 -6.40 9.78
C LYS A 18 -3.03 -5.33 9.38
N HIS A 19 -3.07 -5.00 8.10
CA HIS A 19 -4.08 -4.07 7.56
C HIS A 19 -5.49 -4.61 7.75
N ARG A 20 -6.43 -3.71 8.07
CA ARG A 20 -7.86 -4.00 8.09
C ARG A 20 -8.54 -3.26 6.94
N TRP A 21 -8.79 -3.99 5.85
CA TRP A 21 -9.37 -3.45 4.61
C TRP A 21 -10.89 -3.37 4.68
N GLU A 22 -11.44 -2.19 4.45
CA GLU A 22 -12.88 -1.93 4.33
C GLU A 22 -13.18 -1.05 3.11
N GLY A 23 -14.46 -0.91 2.76
CA GLY A 23 -14.87 -0.31 1.50
C GLY A 23 -14.58 -1.25 0.32
N HIS A 24 -15.51 -1.28 -0.63
CA HIS A 24 -15.38 -2.05 -1.86
C HIS A 24 -15.98 -1.22 -2.97
N ARG A 25 -15.13 -0.42 -3.63
CA ARG A 25 -15.54 0.41 -4.74
C ARG A 25 -15.04 -0.21 -6.04
N TRP A 26 -15.97 -0.44 -6.96
CA TRP A 26 -15.65 -0.80 -8.33
C TRP A 26 -15.62 0.44 -9.20
N ILE A 27 -14.60 0.54 -10.03
CA ILE A 27 -14.50 1.50 -11.12
C ILE A 27 -14.43 0.65 -12.39
N HIS A 28 -15.42 0.78 -13.26
CA HIS A 28 -15.46 -0.03 -14.47
C HIS A 28 -14.47 0.50 -15.51
N GLY A 29 -13.98 -0.38 -16.37
CA GLY A 29 -13.00 -0.01 -17.39
C GLY A 29 -13.47 1.10 -18.32
N HIS A 30 -14.77 1.16 -18.63
CA HIS A 30 -15.34 2.24 -19.46
C HIS A 30 -15.32 3.61 -18.78
N ASP A 31 -15.24 3.65 -17.44
CA ASP A 31 -15.09 4.88 -16.66
C ASP A 31 -13.62 5.30 -16.51
N SER A 32 -12.68 4.46 -16.94
CA SER A 32 -11.25 4.69 -16.80
C SER A 32 -10.58 5.02 -18.14
N PRO A 33 -9.68 6.02 -18.18
CA PRO A 33 -9.05 6.48 -19.43
C PRO A 33 -8.14 5.43 -20.08
N ASP A 34 -7.69 4.44 -19.32
CA ASP A 34 -6.85 3.33 -19.78
C ASP A 34 -7.65 2.04 -20.07
N GLY A 35 -8.98 2.07 -19.93
CA GLY A 35 -9.83 0.89 -20.13
C GLY A 35 -9.73 -0.18 -19.03
N CYS A 36 -8.95 0.06 -17.97
CA CYS A 36 -8.77 -0.91 -16.89
C CYS A 36 -9.90 -0.80 -15.87
N SER A 37 -10.48 -1.93 -15.47
CA SER A 37 -11.37 -1.94 -14.30
C SER A 37 -10.55 -1.93 -13.03
N ARG A 38 -11.04 -1.29 -11.97
CA ARG A 38 -10.32 -1.19 -10.68
C ARG A 38 -11.23 -1.54 -9.52
N THR A 39 -10.66 -2.22 -8.54
CA THR A 39 -11.30 -2.46 -7.24
C THR A 39 -10.51 -1.78 -6.14
N GLU A 40 -11.13 -0.83 -5.45
CA GLU A 40 -10.51 -0.08 -4.37
C GLU A 40 -11.03 -0.54 -2.99
N ARG A 41 -10.12 -0.69 -2.04
CA ARG A 41 -10.39 -0.92 -0.61
C ARG A 41 -9.50 -0.03 0.23
N THR A 42 -10.00 0.53 1.31
CA THR A 42 -9.25 1.41 2.20
C THR A 42 -8.97 0.73 3.53
N CYS A 43 -7.75 0.81 4.03
CA CYS A 43 -7.40 0.33 5.35
C CYS A 43 -7.91 1.31 6.41
N VAL A 44 -8.73 0.86 7.35
CA VAL A 44 -9.29 1.74 8.40
C VAL A 44 -8.26 2.17 9.45
N LEU A 45 -7.11 1.51 9.50
CA LEU A 45 -6.04 1.80 10.48
C LEU A 45 -5.09 2.90 9.98
N CYS A 46 -4.62 2.77 8.74
CA CYS A 46 -3.60 3.64 8.15
C CYS A 46 -4.10 4.48 6.98
N THR A 47 -5.37 4.35 6.60
CA THR A 47 -5.99 5.02 5.42
C THR A 47 -5.32 4.77 4.08
N MET A 48 -4.47 3.73 4.01
CA MET A 48 -3.92 3.25 2.75
C MET A 48 -5.04 2.66 1.90
N VAL A 49 -5.01 2.95 0.61
CA VAL A 49 -5.93 2.42 -0.39
C VAL A 49 -5.22 1.32 -1.16
N LYS A 50 -5.81 0.12 -1.13
CA LYS A 50 -5.47 -1.00 -1.99
C LYS A 50 -6.30 -0.89 -3.26
N ILE A 51 -5.64 -0.81 -4.40
CA ILE A 51 -6.26 -0.78 -5.71
C ILE A 51 -5.84 -2.07 -6.43
N THR A 52 -6.82 -2.88 -6.81
CA THR A 52 -6.59 -4.02 -7.71
C THR A 52 -6.97 -3.59 -9.11
N VAL A 53 -6.01 -3.54 -10.01
CA VAL A 53 -6.22 -3.13 -11.40
C VAL A 53 -6.41 -4.39 -12.24
N HIS A 54 -7.50 -4.41 -12.99
CA HIS A 54 -7.92 -5.47 -13.89
C HIS A 54 -7.81 -4.94 -15.32
N PRO A 55 -6.70 -5.22 -16.03
CA PRO A 55 -6.58 -4.81 -17.41
C PRO A 55 -7.56 -5.59 -18.30
N PRO A 56 -7.93 -5.05 -19.47
CA PRO A 56 -8.72 -5.80 -20.44
C PRO A 56 -7.97 -7.02 -20.98
N GLN A 57 -6.63 -6.97 -20.99
CA GLN A 57 -5.75 -8.08 -21.38
C GLN A 57 -4.61 -8.22 -20.38
N GLY A 58 -4.29 -9.46 -19.99
CA GLY A 58 -3.20 -9.76 -19.05
C GLY A 58 -3.69 -10.07 -17.63
N LEU A 59 -2.73 -10.16 -16.70
CA LEU A 59 -3.00 -10.49 -15.31
C LEU A 59 -3.28 -9.22 -14.49
N PRO A 60 -4.20 -9.28 -13.52
CA PRO A 60 -4.43 -8.16 -12.61
C PRO A 60 -3.20 -7.87 -11.74
N TRP A 61 -2.96 -6.60 -11.46
CA TRP A 61 -1.90 -6.16 -10.55
C TRP A 61 -2.45 -5.33 -9.40
N ARG A 62 -1.59 -5.02 -8.43
CA ARG A 62 -1.94 -4.24 -7.25
C ARG A 62 -1.15 -2.94 -7.22
N GLU A 63 -1.87 -1.89 -6.91
CA GLU A 63 -1.35 -0.57 -6.61
C GLU A 63 -1.77 -0.21 -5.20
N TRP A 64 -0.90 0.51 -4.52
CA TRP A 64 -1.13 1.01 -3.17
C TRP A 64 -1.08 2.52 -3.24
N ARG A 65 -2.09 3.18 -2.71
CA ARG A 65 -2.15 4.63 -2.67
C ARG A 65 -2.36 5.09 -1.25
N THR A 66 -1.54 5.98 -0.73
CA THR A 66 -1.79 6.61 0.57
C THR A 66 -2.70 7.83 0.42
N PHE A 67 -3.22 8.31 1.55
CA PHE A 67 -4.09 9.49 1.56
C PHE A 67 -3.40 10.76 1.02
N ASP A 68 -2.09 10.90 1.21
CA ASP A 68 -1.25 11.96 0.63
C ASP A 68 -1.03 11.81 -0.88
N GLY A 69 -1.62 10.78 -1.52
CA GLY A 69 -1.61 10.60 -2.96
C GLY A 69 -0.35 9.93 -3.52
N LYS A 70 0.60 9.51 -2.67
CA LYS A 70 1.72 8.69 -3.11
C LYS A 70 1.21 7.32 -3.56
N VAL A 71 1.76 6.84 -4.67
CA VAL A 71 1.38 5.56 -5.29
C VAL A 71 2.60 4.65 -5.35
N TRP A 72 2.41 3.39 -4.97
CA TRP A 72 3.40 2.32 -5.07
C TRP A 72 2.82 1.15 -5.84
N HIS A 73 3.61 0.60 -6.75
CA HIS A 73 3.25 -0.63 -7.46
C HIS A 73 4.01 -1.80 -6.84
N GLY A 74 3.31 -2.89 -6.55
CA GLY A 74 3.98 -4.02 -5.94
C GLY A 74 3.05 -5.16 -5.54
N THR A 75 3.62 -6.36 -5.48
CA THR A 75 2.93 -7.57 -5.04
C THR A 75 2.80 -7.63 -3.52
N ALA A 76 3.79 -7.08 -2.80
CA ALA A 76 3.79 -6.96 -1.35
C ALA A 76 2.93 -5.79 -0.90
N THR A 77 2.16 -6.00 0.17
CA THR A 77 1.44 -4.92 0.85
C THR A 77 2.45 -4.15 1.71
N PRO A 78 2.56 -2.82 1.59
CA PRO A 78 3.40 -2.02 2.49
C PRO A 78 3.00 -2.24 3.96
N PRO A 79 3.87 -1.99 4.95
CA PRO A 79 3.50 -2.12 6.35
C PRO A 79 2.37 -1.15 6.72
N CYS A 80 1.53 -1.55 7.68
CA CYS A 80 0.49 -0.66 8.19
C CYS A 80 1.16 0.42 9.05
N LEU A 81 1.26 1.62 8.50
CA LEU A 81 1.64 2.82 9.24
C LEU A 81 0.43 3.22 10.08
N ASP A 82 0.34 2.77 11.33
CA ASP A 82 -0.68 3.30 12.24
C ASP A 82 -0.66 4.83 12.12
N ARG A 83 -1.84 5.46 12.07
CA ARG A 83 -1.91 6.90 12.27
C ARG A 83 -1.25 7.15 13.62
N VAL A 84 -0.01 7.66 13.60
CA VAL A 84 0.63 8.19 14.80
C VAL A 84 -0.37 9.25 15.26
N ALA A 85 -1.12 8.92 16.31
CA ALA A 85 -1.98 9.87 16.98
C ALA A 85 -1.04 11.00 17.41
N GLY A 86 -1.08 12.10 16.65
CA GLY A 86 -0.58 13.38 17.12
C GLY A 86 -1.44 13.84 18.28
#